data_AF-A0A2J6TDQ5-F1
#
_entry.id   AF-A0A2J6TDQ5-F1
#
_cell.length_a   1.000
_cell.length_b   1.000
_cell.length_c   1.000
_cell.angle_alpha   90.00
_cell.angle_beta   90.00
_cell.angle_gamma   90.00
#
_symmetry.space_group_name_H-M   'P 1'
#
loop_
_entity.id
_entity.type
_entity.pdbx_description
1 polymer ?
#
loop_
_entity_poly.entity_id
_entity_poly.type
_entity_poly.pdbx_seq_one_letter_code
_entity_poly.pdbx_strand_id
1 'polypeptide(L)'
;MAAHNESEEPYIEKIYTNTFGEDFGEEEHSLVVPETARMNHDCRPNAMYYFDWNTLVHYTHASRRIYAGEEITITYIDPLQTRLRRRAAIKSSWGFDCSCSLCSAENHFIRESDRRVIEINRISKILDEVVSQNETEREAARKHVSAAAEMADLLVSLYEQERLHAGIADGYRLAALVYASIGNEWRAVKWAMMAADIGLIHDGPEDEGVLDVRRLLLAPRQHWSWAVNL
;
A
#
# COMPACT_ATOMS: atom_id res chain seq x y z
N MET A 1 -8.83 17.91 -7.74
CA MET A 1 -9.56 19.20 -7.69
C MET A 1 -9.67 19.62 -6.22
N ALA A 2 -9.70 20.91 -5.94
CA ALA A 2 -9.53 21.44 -4.58
C ALA A 2 -10.87 21.56 -3.82
N ALA A 3 -10.83 21.46 -2.49
CA ALA A 3 -12.01 21.52 -1.61
C ALA A 3 -12.77 22.85 -1.62
N HIS A 4 -12.19 23.92 -2.18
CA HIS A 4 -12.81 25.24 -2.18
C HIS A 4 -12.69 25.89 -3.54
N ASN A 5 -13.82 25.93 -4.24
CA ASN A 5 -14.01 26.77 -5.39
C ASN A 5 -15.31 27.56 -5.19
N GLU A 6 -15.19 28.85 -4.83
CA GLU A 6 -16.34 29.74 -4.61
C GLU A 6 -17.26 29.88 -5.85
N SER A 7 -16.85 29.35 -7.01
CA SER A 7 -17.62 29.31 -8.25
C SER A 7 -18.36 28.00 -8.55
N GLU A 8 -18.25 26.98 -7.69
CA GLU A 8 -18.91 25.67 -7.88
C GLU A 8 -20.25 25.56 -7.14
N GLU A 9 -21.14 24.68 -7.64
CA GLU A 9 -22.44 24.42 -7.00
C GLU A 9 -22.25 23.89 -5.56
N PRO A 10 -23.08 24.30 -4.59
CA PRO A 10 -22.87 24.08 -3.15
C PRO A 10 -22.89 22.60 -2.70
N TYR A 11 -23.21 21.68 -3.59
CA TYR A 11 -23.26 20.24 -3.32
C TYR A 11 -22.07 19.49 -3.94
N ILE A 12 -21.41 20.08 -4.94
CA ILE A 12 -20.32 19.46 -5.68
C ILE A 12 -19.10 19.25 -4.76
N GLU A 13 -18.77 20.24 -3.92
CA GLU A 13 -17.68 20.11 -2.93
C GLU A 13 -17.91 18.95 -1.95
N LYS A 14 -19.17 18.71 -1.55
CA LYS A 14 -19.52 17.58 -0.69
C LYS A 14 -19.32 16.26 -1.40
N ILE A 15 -19.69 16.17 -2.67
CA ILE A 15 -19.47 14.95 -3.45
C ILE A 15 -17.95 14.71 -3.59
N TYR A 16 -17.18 15.71 -4.01
CA TYR A 16 -15.74 15.55 -4.24
C TYR A 16 -14.95 15.14 -3.00
N THR A 17 -15.28 15.71 -1.84
CA THR A 17 -14.55 15.41 -0.60
C THR A 17 -14.95 14.08 0.05
N ASN A 18 -16.03 13.43 -0.44
CA ASN A 18 -16.59 12.19 0.11
C ASN A 18 -16.68 11.06 -0.92
N THR A 19 -16.01 11.23 -2.05
CA THR A 19 -15.97 10.25 -3.14
C THR A 19 -14.71 9.39 -3.06
N PHE A 20 -14.87 8.12 -3.43
CA PHE A 20 -13.81 7.15 -3.62
C PHE A 20 -13.62 6.93 -5.13
N GLY A 21 -12.38 7.02 -5.61
CA GLY A 21 -12.03 6.75 -7.00
C GLY A 21 -11.87 5.26 -7.23
N GLU A 22 -12.53 4.72 -8.24
CA GLU A 22 -12.48 3.30 -8.60
C GLU A 22 -12.52 3.14 -10.13
N ASP A 23 -11.75 2.21 -10.68
CA ASP A 23 -11.62 1.98 -12.13
C ASP A 23 -12.62 0.93 -12.65
N PHE A 24 -13.70 1.35 -13.30
CA PHE A 24 -14.64 0.43 -13.95
C PHE A 24 -14.13 0.12 -15.37
N GLY A 25 -13.36 -0.96 -15.50
CA GLY A 25 -12.74 -1.31 -16.78
C GLY A 25 -11.58 -0.37 -17.10
N GLU A 26 -11.70 0.42 -18.18
CA GLU A 26 -10.68 1.42 -18.57
C GLU A 26 -11.03 2.84 -18.12
N GLU A 27 -12.14 3.01 -17.39
CA GLU A 27 -12.72 4.32 -17.07
C GLU A 27 -12.74 4.56 -15.55
N GLU A 28 -12.20 5.70 -15.12
CA GLU A 28 -12.22 6.12 -13.71
C GLU A 28 -13.63 6.59 -13.32
N HIS A 29 -14.14 6.08 -12.21
CA HIS A 29 -15.43 6.45 -11.66
C HIS A 29 -15.32 6.97 -10.22
N SER A 30 -16.34 7.72 -9.85
CA SER A 30 -16.51 8.32 -8.53
C SER A 30 -17.64 7.61 -7.78
N LEU A 31 -17.32 6.97 -6.66
CA LEU A 31 -18.28 6.29 -5.79
C LEU A 31 -18.50 7.08 -4.49
N VAL A 32 -19.76 7.28 -4.12
CA VAL A 32 -20.09 7.84 -2.80
C VAL A 32 -20.56 6.72 -1.89
N VAL A 33 -19.78 6.44 -0.85
CA VAL A 33 -20.08 5.43 0.18
C VAL A 33 -20.22 6.15 1.53
N PRO A 34 -21.45 6.56 1.93
CA PRO A 34 -21.66 7.42 3.09
C PRO A 34 -21.06 6.88 4.39
N GLU A 35 -21.09 5.57 4.62
CA GLU A 35 -20.57 4.93 5.81
C GLU A 35 -19.05 5.09 5.93
N THR A 36 -18.32 4.83 4.84
CA THR A 36 -16.85 4.97 4.79
C THR A 36 -16.44 6.44 4.76
N ALA A 37 -17.19 7.30 4.08
CA ALA A 37 -16.90 8.74 3.99
C ALA A 37 -16.90 9.46 5.35
N ARG A 38 -17.47 8.85 6.40
CA ARG A 38 -17.41 9.38 7.77
C ARG A 38 -16.05 9.16 8.46
N MET A 39 -15.20 8.29 7.92
CA MET A 39 -13.91 7.97 8.52
C MET A 39 -12.90 9.08 8.20
N ASN A 40 -12.30 9.65 9.24
CA ASN A 40 -11.31 10.71 9.09
C ASN A 40 -9.98 10.18 8.54
N HIS A 41 -9.17 11.11 8.01
CA HIS A 41 -7.83 10.81 7.54
C HIS A 41 -6.84 10.61 8.70
N ASP A 42 -6.06 9.54 8.64
CA ASP A 42 -4.73 9.44 9.26
C ASP A 42 -3.69 9.03 8.20
N CYS A 43 -2.47 9.56 8.30
CA CYS A 43 -1.38 9.15 7.41
C CYS A 43 -0.91 7.71 7.69
N ARG A 44 -1.22 7.16 8.87
CA ARG A 44 -0.97 5.78 9.29
C ARG A 44 -2.29 5.20 9.84
N PRO A 45 -3.25 4.91 8.94
CA PRO A 45 -4.61 4.57 9.33
C PRO A 45 -4.69 3.22 10.04
N ASN A 46 -5.84 2.98 10.68
CA ASN A 46 -6.13 1.70 11.35
C ASN A 46 -7.24 0.89 10.67
N ALA A 47 -7.83 1.43 9.60
CA ALA A 47 -8.69 0.74 8.68
C ALA A 47 -8.21 0.92 7.23
N MET A 48 -8.63 0.00 6.37
CA MET A 48 -8.45 0.03 4.93
C MET A 48 -9.73 -0.45 4.26
N TYR A 49 -9.91 -0.10 2.99
CA TYR A 49 -11.04 -0.54 2.20
C TYR A 49 -10.60 -1.01 0.83
N TYR A 50 -11.46 -1.83 0.21
CA TYR A 50 -11.43 -2.13 -1.22
C TYR A 50 -12.86 -2.24 -1.75
N PHE A 51 -13.00 -2.08 -3.06
CA PHE A 51 -14.27 -2.26 -3.76
C PHE A 51 -14.28 -3.59 -4.52
N ASP A 52 -15.27 -4.45 -4.24
CA ASP A 52 -15.47 -5.70 -4.98
C ASP A 52 -16.35 -5.46 -6.20
N TRP A 53 -15.73 -5.52 -7.37
CA TRP A 53 -16.34 -5.35 -8.68
C TRP A 53 -17.46 -6.34 -9.00
N ASN A 54 -17.39 -7.56 -8.47
CA ASN A 54 -18.38 -8.60 -8.77
C ASN A 54 -19.65 -8.43 -7.95
N THR A 55 -19.52 -7.97 -6.71
CA THR A 55 -20.64 -7.84 -5.76
C THR A 55 -21.11 -6.40 -5.57
N LEU A 56 -20.36 -5.42 -6.08
CA LEU A 56 -20.55 -3.98 -5.88
C LEU A 56 -20.57 -3.59 -4.39
N VAL A 57 -19.79 -4.32 -3.58
CA VAL A 57 -19.68 -4.09 -2.14
C VAL A 57 -18.37 -3.35 -1.85
N HIS A 58 -18.48 -2.25 -1.10
CA HIS A 58 -17.34 -1.56 -0.53
C HIS A 58 -17.02 -2.18 0.84
N TYR A 59 -15.93 -2.92 0.92
CA TYR A 59 -15.48 -3.56 2.16
C TYR A 59 -14.59 -2.60 2.94
N THR A 60 -14.82 -2.48 4.24
CA THR A 60 -13.93 -1.72 5.13
C THR A 60 -13.53 -2.60 6.30
N HIS A 61 -12.23 -2.76 6.49
CA HIS A 61 -11.64 -3.69 7.45
C HIS A 61 -10.63 -2.98 8.34
N ALA A 62 -10.44 -3.49 9.55
CA ALA A 62 -9.34 -3.06 10.39
C ALA A 62 -8.01 -3.57 9.82
N SER A 63 -7.05 -2.67 9.61
CA SER A 63 -5.68 -3.01 9.14
C SER A 63 -4.73 -3.35 10.29
N ARG A 64 -5.16 -3.08 11.52
CA ARG A 64 -4.49 -3.48 12.76
C ARG A 64 -5.52 -3.57 13.89
N ARG A 65 -5.08 -4.02 15.06
CA ARG A 65 -5.90 -3.92 16.27
C ARG A 65 -6.32 -2.47 16.54
N ILE A 66 -7.62 -2.28 16.78
CA ILE A 66 -8.25 -1.01 17.17
C ILE A 66 -8.76 -1.17 18.61
N TYR A 67 -8.34 -0.27 19.51
CA TYR A 67 -8.75 -0.32 20.92
C TYR A 67 -10.05 0.46 21.16
N ALA A 68 -10.77 0.13 22.24
CA ALA A 68 -11.98 0.85 22.60
C ALA A 68 -11.70 2.35 22.83
N GLY A 69 -12.49 3.22 22.18
CA GLY A 69 -12.30 4.67 22.22
C GLY A 69 -11.30 5.22 21.18
N GLU A 70 -10.63 4.35 20.43
CA GLU A 70 -9.82 4.76 19.29
C GLU A 70 -10.73 5.09 18.09
N GLU A 71 -10.48 6.21 17.42
CA GLU A 71 -11.17 6.59 16.19
C GLU A 71 -10.77 5.66 15.04
N ILE A 72 -11.74 5.28 14.21
CA ILE A 72 -11.48 4.51 12.99
C ILE A 72 -11.10 5.50 11.87
N THR A 73 -9.91 5.31 11.31
CA THR A 73 -9.34 6.21 10.30
C THR A 73 -8.88 5.44 9.07
N ILE A 74 -8.99 6.11 7.91
CA ILE A 74 -8.47 5.65 6.62
C ILE A 74 -7.43 6.65 6.10
N THR A 75 -6.70 6.33 5.03
CA THR A 75 -5.86 7.32 4.34
C THR A 75 -6.58 7.81 3.08
N TYR A 76 -6.56 9.12 2.84
CA TYR A 76 -7.18 9.71 1.64
C TYR A 76 -6.18 9.88 0.49
N ILE A 77 -4.92 9.58 0.78
CA ILE A 77 -3.78 9.82 -0.08
C ILE A 77 -2.85 8.62 0.01
N ASP A 78 -1.94 8.52 -0.94
CA ASP A 78 -0.81 7.62 -0.85
C ASP A 78 0.07 7.97 0.39
N PRO A 79 0.23 7.02 1.34
CA PRO A 79 0.99 7.24 2.56
C PRO A 79 2.52 7.19 2.37
N LEU A 80 3.02 6.73 1.22
CA LEU A 80 4.44 6.61 0.82
C LEU A 80 5.00 7.91 0.23
N GLN A 81 4.61 9.05 0.80
CA GLN A 81 5.12 10.38 0.44
C GLN A 81 5.70 11.09 1.65
N THR A 82 6.55 12.09 1.44
CA THR A 82 7.09 12.90 2.55
C THR A 82 5.98 13.71 3.24
N ARG A 83 6.18 14.10 4.51
CA ARG A 83 5.20 14.91 5.26
C ARG A 83 4.78 16.17 4.50
N LEU A 84 5.73 16.84 3.85
CA LEU A 84 5.46 18.04 3.06
C LEU A 84 4.44 17.76 1.94
N ARG A 85 4.66 16.68 1.18
CA ARG A 85 3.76 16.28 0.08
C ARG A 85 2.39 15.85 0.61
N ARG A 86 2.36 15.01 1.65
CA ARG A 86 1.10 14.58 2.28
C ARG A 86 0.25 15.75 2.77
N ARG A 87 0.86 16.71 3.48
CA ARG A 87 0.15 17.90 3.97
C ARG A 87 -0.32 18.80 2.82
N ALA A 88 0.49 18.98 1.79
CA ALA A 88 0.11 19.76 0.61
C ALA A 88 -1.11 19.14 -0.09
N ALA A 89 -1.10 17.82 -0.32
CA ALA A 89 -2.22 17.09 -0.93
C ALA A 89 -3.50 17.17 -0.09
N ILE A 90 -3.39 16.93 1.22
CA ILE A 90 -4.55 17.04 2.12
C ILE A 90 -5.12 18.47 2.13
N LYS A 91 -4.25 19.47 2.21
CA LYS A 91 -4.68 20.87 2.25
C LYS A 91 -5.33 21.29 0.94
N SER A 92 -4.79 20.89 -0.21
CA SER A 92 -5.36 21.24 -1.50
C SER A 92 -6.71 20.55 -1.72
N SER A 93 -6.83 19.27 -1.40
CA SER A 93 -7.99 18.46 -1.80
C SER A 93 -9.11 18.43 -0.75
N TRP A 94 -8.81 18.60 0.54
CA TRP A 94 -9.80 18.60 1.64
C TRP A 94 -9.79 19.85 2.53
N GLY A 95 -8.87 20.81 2.29
CA GLY A 95 -8.89 22.12 2.96
C GLY A 95 -8.35 22.15 4.40
N PHE A 96 -8.02 21.01 5.01
CA PHE A 96 -7.53 20.95 6.40
C PHE A 96 -6.03 20.68 6.51
N ASP A 97 -5.49 20.91 7.71
CA ASP A 97 -4.10 20.63 8.06
C ASP A 97 -4.03 19.33 8.88
N CYS A 98 -3.46 18.27 8.31
CA CYS A 98 -3.37 16.98 8.99
C CYS A 98 -2.58 17.09 10.31
N SER A 99 -3.20 16.63 11.41
CA SER A 99 -2.70 16.70 12.78
C SER A 99 -2.41 15.31 13.39
N CYS A 100 -2.44 14.25 12.57
CA CYS A 100 -2.16 12.87 13.01
C CYS A 100 -0.81 12.76 13.74
N SER A 101 -0.62 11.67 14.49
CA SER A 101 0.58 11.48 15.33
C SER A 101 1.91 11.65 14.56
N LEU A 102 1.94 11.31 13.27
CA LEU A 102 3.13 11.46 12.43
C LEU A 102 3.33 12.92 11.97
N CYS A 103 2.25 13.61 11.61
CA CYS A 103 2.31 14.99 11.12
C CYS A 103 2.54 16.01 12.24
N SER A 104 2.18 15.68 13.48
CA SER A 104 2.38 16.48 14.69
C SER A 104 3.64 16.10 15.49
N ALA A 105 4.38 15.08 15.07
CA ALA A 105 5.63 14.66 15.71
C ALA A 105 6.72 15.75 15.64
N GLU A 106 7.76 15.60 16.46
CA GLU A 106 8.93 16.47 16.40
C GLU A 106 9.69 16.35 15.06
N ASN A 107 10.38 17.42 14.68
CA ASN A 107 11.11 17.50 13.41
C ASN A 107 12.10 16.35 13.18
N HIS A 108 12.72 15.81 14.23
CA HIS A 108 13.65 14.70 14.07
C HIS A 108 12.93 13.41 13.69
N PHE A 109 11.78 13.08 14.31
CA PHE A 109 10.95 11.95 13.90
C PHE A 109 10.38 12.11 12.49
N ILE A 110 9.98 13.32 12.11
CA ILE A 110 9.52 13.62 10.75
C ILE A 110 10.62 13.33 9.73
N ARG A 111 11.85 13.81 9.98
CA ARG A 111 12.98 13.57 9.05
C ARG A 111 13.31 12.09 8.91
N GLU A 112 13.27 11.32 10.01
CA GLU A 112 13.50 9.88 9.92
C GLU A 112 12.37 9.17 9.17
N SER A 113 11.11 9.58 9.36
CA SER A 113 10.01 9.03 8.57
C SER A 113 10.13 9.34 7.08
N ASP A 114 10.46 10.59 6.73
CA ASP A 114 10.69 10.97 5.33
C ASP A 114 11.83 10.16 4.72
N ARG A 115 12.93 9.90 5.46
CA ARG A 115 14.02 9.03 5.01
C ARG A 115 13.57 7.60 4.77
N ARG A 116 12.81 7.01 5.70
CA ARG A 116 12.29 5.64 5.56
C ARG A 116 11.35 5.53 4.37
N VAL A 117 10.46 6.49 4.15
CA VAL A 117 9.57 6.51 2.98
C VAL A 117 10.35 6.61 1.66
N ILE A 118 11.37 7.46 1.59
CA ILE A 118 12.24 7.54 0.40
C ILE A 118 12.92 6.20 0.14
N GLU A 119 13.41 5.55 1.19
CA GLU A 119 14.10 4.28 1.08
C GLU A 119 13.16 3.12 0.70
N ILE A 120 11.93 3.10 1.25
CA ILE A 120 10.89 2.15 0.86
C ILE A 120 10.64 2.26 -0.65
N ASN A 121 10.38 3.46 -1.16
CA ASN A 121 10.13 3.67 -2.60
C ASN A 121 11.32 3.22 -3.46
N ARG A 122 12.56 3.49 -3.02
CA ARG A 122 13.77 3.08 -3.71
C ARG A 122 13.92 1.56 -3.75
N ILE A 123 13.77 0.90 -2.61
CA ILE A 123 13.93 -0.55 -2.48
C ILE A 123 12.80 -1.27 -3.21
N SER A 124 11.55 -0.87 -3.03
CA SER A 124 10.39 -1.45 -3.73
C SER A 124 10.62 -1.47 -5.23
N LYS A 125 11.03 -0.32 -5.82
CA LYS A 125 11.33 -0.24 -7.25
C LYS A 125 12.41 -1.22 -7.69
N ILE A 126 13.52 -1.28 -6.96
CA ILE A 126 14.63 -2.19 -7.31
C ILE A 126 14.16 -3.64 -7.22
N LEU A 127 13.44 -4.02 -6.16
CA LEU A 127 13.00 -5.40 -5.98
C LEU A 127 11.96 -5.80 -7.01
N ASP A 128 11.06 -4.89 -7.40
CA ASP A 128 10.11 -5.11 -8.48
C ASP A 128 10.82 -5.38 -9.81
N GLU A 129 11.84 -4.59 -10.16
CA GLU A 129 12.68 -4.84 -11.34
C GLU A 129 13.45 -6.17 -11.24
N VAL A 130 13.93 -6.57 -10.05
CA VAL A 130 14.61 -7.86 -9.83
C VAL A 130 13.68 -9.04 -10.08
N VAL A 131 12.44 -8.97 -9.61
CA VAL A 131 11.47 -10.09 -9.74
C VAL A 131 10.59 -9.98 -10.98
N SER A 132 10.77 -8.94 -11.80
CA SER A 132 9.97 -8.71 -13.00
C SER A 132 10.05 -9.88 -13.98
N GLN A 133 8.95 -10.13 -14.70
CA GLN A 133 8.94 -11.07 -15.82
C GLN A 133 9.57 -10.47 -17.09
N ASN A 134 9.80 -9.16 -17.13
CA ASN A 134 10.44 -8.45 -18.23
C ASN A 134 11.97 -8.58 -18.15
N GLU A 135 12.58 -9.23 -19.14
CA GLU A 135 14.02 -9.46 -19.21
C GLU A 135 14.85 -8.16 -19.18
N THR A 136 14.34 -7.09 -19.78
CA THR A 136 15.06 -5.80 -19.83
C THR A 136 15.15 -5.16 -18.45
N GLU A 137 14.09 -5.27 -17.66
CA GLU A 137 14.04 -4.75 -16.28
C GLU A 137 14.94 -5.58 -15.37
N ARG A 138 14.90 -6.91 -15.50
CA ARG A 138 15.79 -7.81 -14.75
C ARG A 138 17.26 -7.53 -15.02
N GLU A 139 17.65 -7.39 -16.29
CA GLU A 139 19.04 -7.09 -16.65
C GLU A 139 19.49 -5.73 -16.08
N ALA A 140 18.61 -4.72 -16.08
CA ALA A 140 18.90 -3.42 -15.47
C ALA A 140 19.14 -3.51 -13.94
N ALA A 141 18.43 -4.44 -13.28
CA ALA A 141 18.53 -4.68 -11.83
C ALA A 141 19.56 -5.74 -11.43
N ARG A 142 20.25 -6.37 -12.39
CA ARG A 142 21.19 -7.48 -12.15
C ARG A 142 22.26 -7.21 -11.10
N LYS A 143 22.75 -5.96 -11.02
CA LYS A 143 23.73 -5.53 -10.01
C LYS A 143 23.22 -5.58 -8.57
N HIS A 144 21.90 -5.66 -8.37
CA HIS A 144 21.24 -5.69 -7.07
C HIS A 144 20.85 -7.11 -6.62
N VAL A 145 20.89 -8.09 -7.51
CA VAL A 145 20.47 -9.48 -7.25
C VAL A 145 21.12 -10.06 -6.00
N SER A 146 22.44 -9.88 -5.83
CA SER A 146 23.17 -10.41 -4.68
C SER A 146 22.74 -9.81 -3.34
N ALA A 147 22.19 -8.59 -3.34
CA ALA A 147 21.69 -7.90 -2.17
C ALA A 147 20.16 -7.97 -2.02
N ALA A 148 19.45 -8.56 -2.99
CA ALA A 148 17.98 -8.50 -3.06
C ALA A 148 17.32 -9.09 -1.81
N ALA A 149 17.85 -10.20 -1.27
CA ALA A 149 17.32 -10.82 -0.05
C ALA A 149 17.44 -9.91 1.18
N GLU A 150 18.59 -9.24 1.35
CA GLU A 150 18.81 -8.29 2.45
C GLU A 150 17.95 -7.03 2.27
N MET A 151 17.79 -6.57 1.03
CA MET A 151 16.90 -5.47 0.69
C MET A 151 15.43 -5.81 0.96
N ALA A 152 15.00 -7.05 0.70
CA ALA A 152 13.65 -7.52 1.01
C ALA A 152 13.38 -7.54 2.53
N ASP A 153 14.32 -8.05 3.32
CA ASP A 153 14.20 -8.04 4.79
C ASP A 153 14.17 -6.60 5.33
N LEU A 154 15.00 -5.71 4.77
CA LEU A 154 15.01 -4.29 5.11
C LEU A 154 13.69 -3.61 4.72
N LEU A 155 13.14 -3.91 3.55
CA LEU A 155 11.88 -3.35 3.07
C LEU A 155 10.77 -3.61 4.08
N VAL A 156 10.58 -4.87 4.47
CA VAL A 156 9.58 -5.26 5.48
C VAL A 156 9.79 -4.51 6.79
N SER A 157 11.04 -4.45 7.28
CA SER A 157 11.36 -3.72 8.51
C SER A 157 11.02 -2.23 8.42
N LEU A 158 11.23 -1.59 7.26
CA LEU A 158 10.87 -0.19 7.05
C LEU A 158 9.35 0.02 7.05
N TYR A 159 8.57 -0.86 6.42
CA TYR A 159 7.11 -0.81 6.47
C TYR A 159 6.58 -0.92 7.92
N GLU A 160 7.14 -1.84 8.72
CA GLU A 160 6.79 -2.02 10.13
C GLU A 160 7.11 -0.77 10.95
N GLN A 161 8.32 -0.22 10.80
CA GLN A 161 8.75 0.99 11.50
C GLN A 161 7.91 2.22 11.12
N GLU A 162 7.46 2.30 9.87
CA GLU A 162 6.58 3.36 9.42
C GLU A 162 5.12 3.14 9.82
N ARG A 163 4.75 1.97 10.37
CA ARG A 163 3.37 1.61 10.73
C ARG A 163 2.43 1.62 9.52
N LEU A 164 2.94 1.19 8.37
CA LEU A 164 2.18 1.07 7.11
C LEU A 164 1.38 -0.23 7.07
N HIS A 165 0.58 -0.49 8.12
CA HIS A 165 -0.07 -1.78 8.34
C HIS A 165 -1.00 -2.20 7.20
N ALA A 166 -1.64 -1.23 6.54
CA ALA A 166 -2.51 -1.52 5.40
C ALA A 166 -1.70 -1.88 4.14
N GLY A 167 -0.68 -1.08 3.79
CA GLY A 167 0.11 -1.28 2.57
C GLY A 167 1.30 -2.24 2.69
N ILE A 168 1.49 -2.91 3.84
CA ILE A 168 2.64 -3.82 4.03
C ILE A 168 2.54 -5.09 3.18
N ALA A 169 1.35 -5.41 2.65
CA ALA A 169 1.15 -6.54 1.74
C ALA A 169 2.14 -6.53 0.56
N ASP A 170 2.40 -5.35 -0.03
CA ASP A 170 3.37 -5.19 -1.12
C ASP A 170 4.80 -5.54 -0.69
N GLY A 171 5.20 -5.10 0.51
CA GLY A 171 6.51 -5.43 1.08
C GLY A 171 6.67 -6.94 1.28
N TYR A 172 5.62 -7.60 1.78
CA TYR A 172 5.61 -9.07 1.93
C TYR A 172 5.59 -9.79 0.58
N ARG A 173 4.84 -9.30 -0.42
CA ARG A 173 4.80 -9.86 -1.77
C ARG A 173 6.17 -9.83 -2.42
N LEU A 174 6.82 -8.66 -2.45
CA LEU A 174 8.17 -8.52 -3.01
C LEU A 174 9.17 -9.42 -2.28
N ALA A 175 9.12 -9.48 -0.94
CA ALA A 175 9.97 -10.39 -0.18
C ALA A 175 9.72 -11.85 -0.55
N ALA A 176 8.46 -12.28 -0.68
CA ALA A 176 8.11 -13.64 -1.07
C ALA A 176 8.69 -14.01 -2.44
N LEU A 177 8.54 -13.11 -3.43
CA LEU A 177 9.04 -13.32 -4.79
C LEU A 177 10.57 -13.36 -4.85
N VAL A 178 11.26 -12.48 -4.12
CA VAL A 178 12.74 -12.48 -4.03
C VAL A 178 13.25 -13.76 -3.39
N TYR A 179 12.60 -14.26 -2.33
CA TYR A 179 13.04 -15.52 -1.72
C TYR A 179 12.72 -16.74 -2.59
N ALA A 180 11.63 -16.69 -3.36
CA ALA A 180 11.31 -17.73 -4.33
C ALA A 180 12.34 -17.78 -5.48
N SER A 181 12.78 -16.63 -5.98
CA SER A 181 13.76 -16.55 -7.09
C SER A 181 15.13 -17.12 -6.74
N ILE A 182 15.52 -17.05 -5.47
CA ILE A 182 16.76 -17.69 -4.99
C ILE A 182 16.54 -19.11 -4.44
N GLY A 183 15.33 -19.68 -4.57
CA GLY A 183 15.01 -21.04 -4.14
C GLY A 183 14.91 -21.24 -2.62
N ASN A 184 14.71 -20.17 -1.84
CA ASN A 184 14.53 -20.24 -0.39
C ASN A 184 13.05 -20.46 -0.03
N GLU A 185 12.64 -21.72 -0.03
CA GLU A 185 11.24 -22.13 0.17
C GLU A 185 10.64 -21.59 1.48
N TRP A 186 11.36 -21.71 2.59
CA TRP A 186 10.84 -21.33 3.90
C TRP A 186 10.56 -19.83 4.01
N ARG A 187 11.48 -18.98 3.55
CA ARG A 187 11.26 -17.53 3.56
C ARG A 187 10.21 -17.11 2.53
N ALA A 188 10.20 -17.73 1.35
CA ALA A 188 9.20 -17.46 0.31
C ALA A 188 7.78 -17.73 0.84
N VAL A 189 7.55 -18.93 1.41
CA VAL A 189 6.26 -19.32 1.99
C VAL A 189 5.88 -18.43 3.17
N LYS A 190 6.82 -18.13 4.08
CA LYS A 190 6.56 -17.23 5.22
C LYS A 190 6.00 -15.90 4.75
N TRP A 191 6.68 -15.24 3.82
CA TRP A 191 6.27 -13.92 3.36
C TRP A 191 5.03 -13.98 2.46
N ALA A 192 4.88 -15.01 1.65
CA ALA A 192 3.66 -15.21 0.85
C ALA A 192 2.42 -15.37 1.74
N MET A 193 2.56 -16.03 2.89
CA MET A 193 1.46 -16.19 3.86
C MET A 193 1.06 -14.84 4.46
N MET A 194 2.04 -14.02 4.85
CA MET A 194 1.79 -12.68 5.38
C MET A 194 1.20 -11.74 4.31
N ALA A 195 1.67 -11.84 3.07
CA ALA A 195 1.15 -11.08 1.93
C ALA A 195 -0.31 -11.46 1.64
N ALA A 196 -0.62 -12.76 1.62
CA ALA A 196 -1.98 -13.23 1.38
C ALA A 196 -2.96 -12.78 2.48
N ASP A 197 -2.57 -12.89 3.76
CA ASP A 197 -3.44 -12.51 4.88
C ASP A 197 -3.80 -11.02 4.86
N ILE A 198 -2.82 -10.14 4.67
CA ILE A 198 -3.05 -8.69 4.61
C ILE A 198 -3.69 -8.29 3.27
N GLY A 199 -3.29 -8.88 2.15
CA GLY A 199 -3.83 -8.58 0.84
C GLY A 199 -5.32 -8.92 0.70
N LEU A 200 -5.82 -9.98 1.36
CA LEU A 200 -7.26 -10.26 1.45
C LEU A 200 -8.07 -9.11 2.07
N ILE A 201 -7.43 -8.37 2.97
CA ILE A 201 -8.03 -7.24 3.67
C ILE A 201 -7.85 -5.94 2.87
N HIS A 202 -6.71 -5.78 2.21
CA HIS A 202 -6.29 -4.58 1.49
C HIS A 202 -6.84 -4.49 0.07
N ASP A 203 -6.72 -5.56 -0.71
CA ASP A 203 -7.03 -5.59 -2.15
C ASP A 203 -8.25 -6.49 -2.45
N GLY A 204 -8.52 -7.45 -1.56
CA GLY A 204 -9.63 -8.40 -1.70
C GLY A 204 -9.21 -9.75 -2.28
N PRO A 205 -10.13 -10.74 -2.29
CA PRO A 205 -9.81 -12.12 -2.63
C PRO A 205 -9.52 -12.38 -4.11
N GLU A 206 -10.00 -11.51 -4.99
CA GLU A 206 -9.87 -11.63 -6.44
C GLU A 206 -8.74 -10.77 -7.03
N ASP A 207 -8.01 -10.03 -6.18
CA ASP A 207 -6.84 -9.26 -6.60
C ASP A 207 -5.75 -10.15 -7.19
N GLU A 208 -5.12 -9.70 -8.27
CA GLU A 208 -4.12 -10.47 -9.02
C GLU A 208 -2.88 -10.76 -8.18
N GLY A 209 -2.43 -9.78 -7.38
CA GLY A 209 -1.30 -9.92 -6.46
C GLY A 209 -1.61 -10.91 -5.33
N VAL A 210 -2.82 -10.86 -4.76
CA VAL A 210 -3.31 -11.81 -3.75
C VAL A 210 -3.38 -13.22 -4.32
N LEU A 211 -3.92 -13.39 -5.53
CA LEU A 211 -3.98 -14.67 -6.22
C LEU A 211 -2.58 -15.20 -6.54
N ASP A 212 -1.63 -14.35 -6.93
CA ASP A 212 -0.25 -14.72 -7.22
C ASP A 212 0.47 -15.29 -6.00
N VAL A 213 0.43 -14.59 -4.86
CA VAL A 213 1.05 -15.10 -3.62
C VAL A 213 0.36 -16.36 -3.11
N ARG A 214 -0.94 -16.54 -3.36
CA ARG A 214 -1.64 -17.80 -3.06
C ARG A 214 -1.18 -18.95 -3.95
N ARG A 215 -0.92 -18.71 -5.24
CA ARG A 215 -0.29 -19.72 -6.13
C ARG A 215 1.09 -20.10 -5.60
N LEU A 216 1.88 -19.12 -5.17
CA LEU A 216 3.19 -19.35 -4.55
C LEU A 216 3.08 -20.20 -3.28
N LEU A 217 2.07 -19.98 -2.43
CA LEU A 217 1.83 -20.79 -1.23
C LEU A 217 1.46 -22.25 -1.52
N LEU A 218 0.63 -22.47 -2.55
CA LEU A 218 0.12 -23.81 -2.88
C LEU A 218 1.20 -24.71 -3.49
N ALA A 219 2.05 -24.15 -4.37
CA ALA A 219 3.08 -24.89 -5.05
C ALA A 219 4.34 -24.04 -5.27
N PRO A 220 5.14 -23.76 -4.22
CA PRO A 220 6.26 -22.82 -4.31
C PRO A 220 7.23 -23.13 -5.44
N ARG A 221 7.57 -24.40 -5.63
CA ARG A 221 8.52 -24.88 -6.65
C ARG A 221 8.00 -24.86 -8.09
N GLN A 222 6.70 -24.66 -8.26
CA GLN A 222 6.03 -24.56 -9.57
C GLN A 222 5.67 -23.12 -9.91
N HIS A 223 5.87 -22.19 -8.97
CA HIS A 223 5.60 -20.78 -9.17
C HIS A 223 6.55 -20.19 -10.21
N TRP A 224 6.08 -19.22 -11.00
CA TRP A 224 6.86 -18.60 -12.08
C TRP A 224 8.15 -17.95 -11.58
N SER A 225 8.16 -17.50 -10.33
CA SER A 225 9.32 -16.87 -9.70
C SER A 225 10.29 -17.86 -9.07
N TRP A 226 10.07 -19.18 -9.15
CA TRP A 226 10.90 -20.15 -8.42
C TRP A 226 12.24 -20.41 -9.10
N ALA A 227 13.34 -20.22 -8.35
CA ALA A 227 14.71 -20.56 -8.78
C ALA A 227 15.06 -20.06 -10.18
N VAL A 228 14.47 -18.92 -10.60
CA VAL A 228 14.86 -18.21 -11.80
C VAL A 228 16.27 -17.69 -11.54
N ASN A 229 17.25 -18.17 -12.29
CA ASN A 229 18.64 -17.72 -12.18
C ASN A 229 18.68 -16.20 -12.44
N LEU A 230 18.68 -15.42 -11.35
CA LEU A 230 18.84 -13.96 -11.36
C LEU A 230 20.28 -13.56 -11.71
#